data_AF-A0A2H9MNN3-F1
#
_entry.id   AF-A0A2H9MNN3-F1
#
_cell.length_a   1.000
_cell.length_b   1.000
_cell.length_c   1.000
_cell.angle_alpha   90.00
_cell.angle_beta   90.00
_cell.angle_gamma   90.00
#
_symmetry.space_group_name_H-M   'P 1'
#
loop_
_entity.id
_entity.type
_entity.pdbx_description
1 polymer ?
#
loop_
_entity_poly.entity_id
_entity_poly.type
_entity_poly.pdbx_seq_one_letter_code
_entity_poly.pdbx_strand_id
1 'polypeptide(L)'
;MASSFLVIFKISGFANLTLGQILMIAISLVLMYLAIFKEFEPLLLLPISFGILLANFPLTGLTSAPSTTEPFPGLLYFLRHYGVDTEIFPLLIFLGLGALTDFGPLIANPWTIL
;
A
#
# COMPACT_ATOMS: atom_id res chain seq x y z
N MET A 1 -20.91 35.48 1.88
CA MET A 1 -20.60 34.72 0.65
C MET A 1 -19.10 34.54 0.44
N ALA A 2 -18.27 35.60 0.53
CA ALA A 2 -16.80 35.50 0.45
C ALA A 2 -16.16 34.63 1.55
N SER A 3 -16.73 34.62 2.77
CA SER A 3 -16.26 33.78 3.89
C SER A 3 -16.45 32.27 3.65
N SER A 4 -17.53 31.88 2.98
CA SER A 4 -17.81 30.48 2.65
C SER A 4 -16.80 29.91 1.64
N PHE A 5 -16.35 30.73 0.69
CA PHE A 5 -15.31 30.34 -0.27
C PHE A 5 -13.95 30.09 0.41
N LEU A 6 -13.60 30.94 1.39
CA LEU A 6 -12.37 30.82 2.17
C LEU A 6 -12.36 29.57 3.07
N VAL A 7 -13.53 29.19 3.59
CA VAL A 7 -13.73 27.94 4.35
C VAL A 7 -13.62 26.71 3.44
N ILE A 8 -14.26 26.72 2.27
CA ILE A 8 -14.14 25.63 1.28
C ILE A 8 -12.69 25.48 0.83
N PHE A 9 -11.96 26.59 0.64
CA PHE A 9 -10.55 26.55 0.27
C PHE A 9 -9.69 25.94 1.38
N LYS A 10 -9.94 26.26 2.66
CA LYS A 10 -9.20 25.68 3.80
C LYS A 10 -9.53 24.22 4.09
N ILE A 11 -10.76 23.78 3.81
CA ILE A 11 -11.20 22.38 3.97
C ILE A 11 -10.85 21.56 2.72
N SER A 12 -10.51 22.20 1.60
CA SER A 12 -10.12 21.50 0.39
C SER A 12 -8.90 20.60 0.65
N GLY A 13 -8.92 19.39 0.09
CA GLY A 13 -7.80 18.46 0.19
C GLY A 13 -6.50 19.07 -0.32
N PHE A 14 -6.56 19.95 -1.31
CA PHE A 14 -5.41 20.69 -1.83
C PHE A 14 -4.74 21.61 -0.81
N ALA A 15 -5.49 22.20 0.12
CA ALA A 15 -4.95 23.11 1.13
C ALA A 15 -4.30 22.39 2.32
N ASN A 16 -4.60 21.09 2.51
CA ASN A 16 -4.06 20.27 3.59
C ASN A 16 -2.97 19.29 3.11
N LEU A 17 -2.51 19.44 1.86
CA LEU A 17 -1.39 18.65 1.34
C LEU A 17 -0.11 19.05 2.05
N THR A 18 0.48 18.08 2.75
CA THR A 18 1.82 18.22 3.31
C THR A 18 2.86 17.97 2.22
N LEU A 19 4.04 18.59 2.37
CA LEU A 19 5.16 18.38 1.45
C LEU A 19 5.56 16.89 1.38
N GLY A 20 5.46 16.18 2.51
CA GLY A 20 5.70 14.74 2.58
C GLY A 20 4.73 13.91 1.73
N GLN A 21 3.43 14.23 1.75
CA GLN A 21 2.43 13.53 0.92
C GLN A 21 2.69 13.72 -0.58
N ILE A 22 3.07 14.94 -0.99
CA ILE A 22 3.40 15.23 -2.40
C ILE A 22 4.59 14.38 -2.85
N LEU A 23 5.62 14.27 -2.00
CA LEU A 23 6.79 13.45 -2.28
C LEU A 23 6.43 11.96 -2.38
N MET A 24 5.60 11.44 -1.47
CA MET A 24 5.17 10.05 -1.50
C MET A 24 4.26 9.74 -2.71
N ILE A 25 3.41 10.68 -3.13
CA ILE A 25 2.64 10.55 -4.36
C ILE A 25 3.58 10.48 -5.57
N ALA A 26 4.60 11.35 -5.64
CA ALA A 26 5.59 11.30 -6.71
C ALA A 26 6.31 9.93 -6.75
N ILE A 27 6.70 9.39 -5.58
CA ILE A 27 7.30 8.05 -5.49
C ILE A 27 6.33 6.98 -5.97
N SER A 28 5.05 7.04 -5.59
CA SER A 28 4.06 6.05 -6.03
C SER A 28 3.89 6.02 -7.55
N LEU A 29 3.92 7.18 -8.21
CA LEU A 29 3.86 7.27 -9.67
C LEU A 29 5.13 6.70 -10.34
N VAL A 30 6.31 6.93 -9.75
CA VAL A 30 7.57 6.33 -10.23
C VAL A 30 7.53 4.81 -10.12
N LEU A 31 7.08 4.27 -8.99
CA LEU A 31 6.95 2.83 -8.79
C LEU A 31 5.92 2.23 -9.75
N MET A 32 4.77 2.86 -9.92
CA MET A 32 3.76 2.43 -10.88
C MET A 32 4.28 2.44 -12.32
N TYR A 33 5.11 3.43 -12.70
CA TYR A 33 5.80 3.44 -13.98
C TYR A 33 6.74 2.24 -14.14
N LEU A 34 7.53 1.91 -13.11
CA LEU A 34 8.44 0.75 -13.14
C LEU A 34 7.68 -0.58 -13.25
N ALA A 35 6.54 -0.73 -12.56
CA ALA A 35 5.70 -1.92 -12.64
C ALA A 35 5.09 -2.13 -14.03
N ILE A 36 4.61 -1.05 -14.67
CA ILE A 36 3.86 -1.16 -15.94
C ILE A 36 4.79 -1.16 -17.15
N PHE A 37 5.70 -0.19 -17.25
CA PHE A 37 6.53 -0.02 -18.45
C PHE A 37 7.78 -0.89 -18.45
N LYS A 38 8.37 -1.13 -17.27
CA LYS A 38 9.58 -1.91 -17.15
C LYS A 38 9.34 -3.31 -16.58
N GLU A 39 8.08 -3.66 -16.29
CA GLU A 39 7.66 -4.99 -15.85
C GLU A 39 8.45 -5.52 -14.64
N PHE A 40 8.90 -4.62 -13.75
CA PHE A 40 9.52 -5.03 -12.49
C PHE A 40 8.45 -5.55 -11.55
N GLU A 41 8.46 -6.87 -11.32
CA GLU A 41 7.56 -7.59 -10.41
C GLU A 41 6.11 -7.05 -10.44
N PRO A 42 5.45 -7.05 -11.61
CA PRO A 42 4.20 -6.30 -11.81
C PRO A 42 3.09 -6.77 -10.86
N LEU A 43 3.12 -8.04 -10.46
CA LEU A 43 2.15 -8.66 -9.56
C LEU A 43 2.19 -8.05 -8.14
N LEU A 44 3.36 -7.65 -7.65
CA LEU A 44 3.54 -7.11 -6.30
C LEU A 44 3.69 -5.59 -6.31
N LEU A 45 4.51 -5.07 -7.23
CA LEU A 45 4.91 -3.68 -7.24
C LEU A 45 3.76 -2.74 -7.65
N LEU A 46 2.85 -3.20 -8.53
CA LEU A 46 1.67 -2.43 -8.91
C LEU A 46 0.69 -2.25 -7.73
N PRO A 47 0.22 -3.30 -7.02
CA PRO A 47 -0.60 -3.13 -5.81
C PRO A 47 0.07 -2.27 -4.73
N ILE A 48 1.38 -2.43 -4.51
CA ILE A 48 2.13 -1.63 -3.53
C ILE A 48 2.11 -0.15 -3.93
N SER A 49 2.41 0.17 -5.19
CA SER A 49 2.41 1.55 -5.68
C SER A 49 1.03 2.21 -5.54
N PHE A 50 -0.05 1.47 -5.82
CA PHE A 50 -1.41 1.94 -5.65
C PHE A 50 -1.79 2.16 -4.17
N GLY A 51 -1.35 1.25 -3.28
CA GLY A 51 -1.52 1.42 -1.83
C GLY A 51 -0.82 2.68 -1.28
N ILE A 52 0.40 2.96 -1.75
CA ILE A 52 1.13 4.19 -1.40
C ILE A 52 0.37 5.42 -1.88
N LEU A 53 -0.14 5.41 -3.12
CA LEU A 53 -0.94 6.51 -3.66
C LEU A 53 -2.17 6.80 -2.78
N LEU A 54 -2.97 5.78 -2.48
CA LEU A 54 -4.19 5.92 -1.69
C LEU A 54 -3.95 6.36 -0.25
N ALA A 55 -2.89 5.84 0.39
CA ALA A 55 -2.54 6.20 1.77
C ALA A 55 -2.09 7.65 1.93
N ASN A 56 -1.61 8.30 0.86
CA ASN A 56 -1.08 9.65 0.90
C ASN A 56 -2.08 10.72 0.45
N PHE A 57 -3.32 10.36 0.10
CA PHE A 57 -4.35 11.35 -0.19
C PHE A 57 -4.85 12.05 1.09
N PRO A 58 -4.95 13.40 1.08
CA PRO A 58 -5.37 14.17 2.25
C PRO A 58 -6.86 13.96 2.54
N LEU A 59 -7.22 13.96 3.82
CA LEU A 59 -8.61 13.93 4.32
C LEU A 59 -9.43 12.69 3.91
N THR A 60 -8.81 11.58 3.53
CA THR A 60 -9.54 10.37 3.08
C THR A 60 -9.97 9.43 4.20
N GLY A 61 -9.37 9.52 5.40
CA GLY A 61 -9.65 8.60 6.51
C GLY A 61 -9.30 7.13 6.22
N LEU A 62 -8.61 6.82 5.12
CA LEU A 62 -8.35 5.44 4.72
C LEU A 62 -7.37 4.73 5.66
N THR A 63 -6.48 5.48 6.30
CA THR A 63 -5.45 4.98 7.21
C THR A 63 -5.75 5.31 8.68
N SER A 64 -6.91 5.89 9.00
CA SER A 64 -7.24 6.28 10.37
C SER A 64 -7.55 5.07 11.24
N ALA A 65 -6.95 5.05 12.42
CA ALA A 65 -7.29 4.12 13.48
C ALA A 65 -8.71 4.40 14.00
N PRO A 66 -9.42 3.37 14.51
CA PRO A 66 -10.73 3.57 15.13
C PRO A 66 -10.57 4.53 16.33
N SER A 67 -11.44 5.53 16.41
CA SER A 67 -11.44 6.53 17.48
C SER A 67 -12.82 6.62 18.14
N THR A 68 -12.91 7.26 19.30
CA THR A 68 -14.18 7.39 20.05
C THR A 68 -15.28 8.12 19.27
N THR A 69 -14.92 8.88 18.23
CA THR A 69 -15.84 9.61 17.35
C THR A 69 -16.17 8.84 16.07
N GLU A 70 -15.26 8.00 15.59
CA GLU A 70 -15.38 7.22 14.35
C GLU A 70 -15.07 5.74 14.67
N PRO A 71 -16.11 4.92 14.95
CA PRO A 71 -15.93 3.54 15.40
C PRO A 71 -15.46 2.59 14.28
N PHE A 72 -15.61 2.99 13.01
CA PHE A 72 -15.18 2.17 11.88
C PHE A 72 -13.74 2.52 11.48
N PRO A 73 -12.81 1.55 11.44
CA PRO A 73 -11.45 1.79 10.99
C PRO A 73 -11.42 2.11 9.49
N GLY A 74 -10.44 2.90 9.07
CA GLY A 74 -10.16 3.10 7.64
C GLY A 74 -9.83 1.77 6.95
N LEU A 75 -10.22 1.62 5.68
CA LEU A 75 -10.02 0.37 4.95
C LEU A 75 -8.55 -0.08 4.92
N LEU A 76 -7.62 0.83 4.65
CA LEU A 76 -6.19 0.52 4.61
C LEU A 76 -5.64 0.25 6.01
N TYR A 77 -6.19 0.90 7.05
CA TYR A 77 -5.87 0.59 8.44
C TYR A 77 -6.29 -0.84 8.80
N PHE A 78 -7.51 -1.24 8.44
CA PHE A 78 -8.01 -2.60 8.68
C PHE A 78 -7.13 -3.66 8.03
N LEU A 79 -6.79 -3.48 6.75
CA LEU A 79 -5.94 -4.42 6.00
C LEU A 79 -4.52 -4.50 6.58
N ARG A 80 -3.94 -3.36 6.98
CA ARG A 80 -2.63 -3.34 7.64
C ARG A 80 -2.71 -4.04 9.00
N HIS A 81 -3.67 -3.67 9.83
CA HIS A 81 -3.74 -4.13 11.21
C HIS A 81 -4.04 -5.63 11.33
N TYR A 82 -5.01 -6.13 10.58
CA TYR A 82 -5.40 -7.54 10.66
C TYR A 82 -4.68 -8.44 9.66
N GLY A 83 -4.01 -7.87 8.66
CA GLY A 83 -3.31 -8.65 7.63
C GLY A 83 -1.79 -8.60 7.76
N VAL A 84 -1.21 -7.41 7.94
CA VAL A 84 0.24 -7.19 7.98
C VAL A 84 0.77 -7.29 9.41
N ASP A 85 0.17 -6.59 10.37
CA ASP A 85 0.65 -6.59 11.77
C ASP A 85 0.48 -7.97 12.44
N THR A 86 -0.49 -8.77 11.98
CA THR A 86 -0.70 -10.17 12.41
C THR A 86 0.12 -11.17 11.60
N GLU A 87 0.87 -10.70 10.60
CA GLU A 87 1.66 -11.51 9.65
C GLU A 87 0.86 -12.52 8.82
N ILE A 88 -0.49 -12.46 8.84
CA ILE A 88 -1.35 -13.37 8.08
C ILE A 88 -1.08 -13.27 6.57
N PHE A 89 -0.93 -12.06 6.03
CA PHE A 89 -0.64 -11.86 4.60
C PHE A 89 0.75 -12.38 4.21
N PRO A 90 1.86 -12.01 4.88
CA PRO A 90 3.16 -12.61 4.63
C PRO A 90 3.15 -14.15 4.70
N LEU A 91 2.53 -14.74 5.73
CA LEU A 91 2.48 -16.19 5.89
C LEU A 91 1.72 -16.88 4.76
N LEU A 92 0.58 -16.33 4.33
CA LEU A 92 -0.18 -16.86 3.19
C LEU A 92 0.58 -16.72 1.87
N ILE A 93 1.30 -15.61 1.66
CA ILE A 93 2.14 -15.42 0.47
C ILE A 93 3.27 -16.46 0.45
N PHE A 94 3.96 -16.68 1.58
CA PHE A 94 5.02 -17.69 1.67
C PHE A 94 4.49 -19.13 1.53
N LEU A 95 3.32 -19.43 2.08
CA LEU A 95 2.66 -20.71 1.86
C LEU A 95 2.36 -20.93 0.37
N GLY A 96 1.83 -19.92 -0.32
CA GLY A 96 1.59 -19.95 -1.76
C GLY A 96 2.87 -20.10 -2.57
N LEU A 97 3.93 -19.36 -2.23
CA LEU A 97 5.24 -19.46 -2.87
C LEU A 97 5.83 -20.87 -2.71
N GLY A 98 5.75 -21.45 -1.50
CA GLY A 98 6.20 -22.81 -1.22
C GLY A 98 5.40 -23.87 -1.99
N ALA A 99 4.09 -23.67 -2.14
CA ALA A 99 3.24 -24.56 -2.94
C ALA A 99 3.54 -24.51 -4.44
N LEU A 100 4.06 -23.38 -4.95
CA LEU A 100 4.49 -23.21 -6.34
C LEU A 100 5.96 -23.60 -6.59
N THR A 101 6.72 -23.89 -5.53
CA THR A 101 8.14 -24.23 -5.63
C THR A 101 8.30 -25.70 -6.05
N ASP A 102 9.02 -25.95 -7.14
CA ASP A 102 9.37 -27.30 -7.56
C ASP A 102 10.65 -27.78 -6.86
N PHE A 103 10.52 -28.86 -6.09
CA PHE A 103 11.64 -29.49 -5.38
C PHE A 103 12.35 -30.58 -6.21
N GLY A 104 11.85 -30.95 -7.39
CA GLY A 104 12.43 -31.99 -8.25
C GLY A 104 13.92 -31.76 -8.59
N PRO A 105 14.31 -30.57 -9.08
CA PRO A 105 15.72 -30.24 -9.33
C PRO A 105 16.59 -30.28 -8.06
N LEU A 106 16.02 -29.88 -6.92
CA LEU A 106 16.69 -29.85 -5.62
C LEU A 106 16.99 -31.26 -5.10
N ILE A 107 16.02 -32.17 -5.24
CA ILE A 107 16.14 -33.58 -4.80
C ILE A 107 17.10 -34.34 -5.73
N ALA A 108 17.15 -33.99 -7.02
CA ALA A 108 18.00 -34.64 -8.01
C ALA A 108 19.50 -34.40 -7.79
N ASN A 109 19.91 -33.23 -7.26
CA ASN A 109 21.29 -32.97 -6.88
C ASN A 109 21.38 -32.12 -5.60
N PRO A 110 21.46 -32.76 -4.41
CA PRO A 110 21.47 -32.08 -3.12
C PRO A 110 22.62 -31.08 -2.92
N TRP A 111 23.69 -31.19 -3.71
CA TRP A 111 24.84 -30.28 -3.64
C TRP A 111 24.54 -28.89 -4.20
N THR A 112 23.45 -28.68 -4.95
CA THR A 112 23.05 -27.33 -5.43
C THR A 112 22.55 -26.42 -4.31
N ILE A 113 22.31 -26.95 -3.10
CA ILE A 113 21.94 -26.16 -1.92
C ILE A 113 23.16 -25.48 -1.28
N LEU A 114 24.37 -26.02 -1.48
CA LEU A 114 25.61 -25.59 -0.85
C LEU A 114 26.36 -24.57 -1.74
#